data_AF-A0A5Y9Y396-F1
#
_entry.id   AF-A0A5Y9Y396-F1
#
_cell.length_a   1.000
_cell.length_b   1.000
_cell.length_c   1.000
_cell.angle_alpha   90.00
_cell.angle_beta   90.00
_cell.angle_gamma   90.00
#
_symmetry.space_group_name_H-M   'P 1'
#
loop_
_entity.id
_entity.type
_entity.pdbx_description
1 polymer ?
#
loop_
_entity_poly.entity_id
_entity_poly.type
_entity_poly.pdbx_seq_one_letter_code
_entity_poly.pdbx_strand_id
1 'polypeptide(L)'
;MLLLVRTLSEWDTLVVWKLDRLGHSMRHLVVLVEELRERGVNFHSLTDSIDTSTPMGRFFFHIMGTLDEMERELIVERTRAGLEATRERGCNGGRRPKLTLEQ
;
A
#
# COMPACT_ATOMS: atom_id res chain seq x y z
N MET A 1 5.20 -1.44 -14.79
CA MET A 1 5.91 -2.05 -13.64
C MET A 1 6.00 -3.57 -13.78
N LEU A 2 4.88 -4.30 -13.93
CA LEU A 2 4.88 -5.76 -14.16
C LEU A 2 5.77 -6.24 -15.32
N LEU A 3 5.87 -5.45 -16.41
CA LEU A 3 6.78 -5.74 -17.53
C LEU A 3 8.26 -5.63 -17.16
N LEU A 4 8.61 -4.72 -16.24
CA LEU A 4 9.98 -4.43 -15.85
C LEU A 4 10.52 -5.46 -14.85
N VAL A 5 9.63 -5.99 -14.00
CA VAL A 5 9.93 -7.12 -13.09
C VAL A 5 10.18 -8.42 -13.86
N ARG A 6 9.57 -8.57 -15.04
CA ARG A 6 9.73 -9.76 -15.88
C ARG A 6 11.06 -9.82 -16.63
N THR A 7 11.72 -8.68 -16.84
CA THR A 7 13.00 -8.60 -17.56
C THR A 7 14.23 -8.70 -16.67
N LEU A 8 14.05 -8.66 -15.34
CA LEU A 8 15.16 -8.75 -14.39
C LEU A 8 15.68 -10.20 -14.32
N SER A 9 17.01 -10.32 -14.42
CA SER A 9 17.75 -11.57 -14.28
C SER A 9 18.37 -11.68 -12.90
N GLU A 10 18.83 -12.87 -12.54
CA GLU A 10 19.60 -13.12 -11.31
C GLU A 10 20.75 -12.10 -11.23
N TRP A 11 20.99 -11.52 -10.04
CA TRP A 11 21.98 -10.47 -9.75
C TRP A 11 21.62 -9.03 -10.15
N ASP A 12 20.48 -8.81 -10.83
CA ASP A 12 20.01 -7.44 -11.09
C ASP A 12 19.56 -6.75 -9.80
N THR A 13 19.61 -5.41 -9.79
CA THR A 13 19.13 -4.59 -8.66
C THR A 13 18.01 -3.67 -9.12
N LEU A 14 16.82 -3.86 -8.58
CA LEU A 14 15.71 -2.93 -8.76
C LEU A 14 15.89 -1.73 -7.83
N VAL A 15 16.29 -0.61 -8.41
CA VAL A 15 16.44 0.66 -7.68
C VAL A 15 15.17 1.49 -7.85
N VAL A 16 14.62 1.97 -6.74
CA VAL A 16 13.45 2.84 -6.74
C VAL A 16 13.69 4.11 -5.94
N TRP A 17 13.06 5.20 -6.37
CA TRP A 17 13.15 6.48 -5.68
C TRP A 17 12.55 6.35 -4.28
N LYS A 18 11.26 6.06 -4.19
CA LYS A 18 10.52 6.00 -2.92
C LYS A 18 9.49 4.88 -2.95
N LEU A 19 9.35 4.20 -1.82
CA LEU A 19 8.50 3.01 -1.69
C LEU A 19 7.04 3.27 -2.05
N ASP A 20 6.55 4.47 -1.76
CA ASP A 20 5.18 4.91 -2.07
C ASP A 20 4.81 4.90 -3.57
N ARG A 21 5.78 4.77 -4.49
CA ARG A 21 5.52 4.74 -5.95
C ARG A 21 5.48 3.34 -6.58
N LEU A 22 5.83 2.31 -5.82
CA LEU A 22 5.94 0.93 -6.31
C LEU A 22 4.65 0.11 -6.15
N GLY A 23 3.70 0.56 -5.34
CA GLY A 23 2.52 -0.25 -5.06
C GLY A 23 1.33 0.59 -4.67
N HIS A 24 0.16 0.17 -5.17
CA HIS A 24 -1.13 0.68 -4.70
C HIS A 24 -1.48 0.19 -3.27
N SER A 25 -0.68 -0.76 -2.75
CA SER A 25 -0.77 -1.36 -1.42
C SER A 25 0.61 -1.84 -0.98
N MET A 26 1.00 -1.52 0.25
CA MET A 26 2.28 -1.89 0.84
C MET A 26 2.43 -3.43 0.98
N ARG A 27 1.33 -4.14 1.23
CA ARG A 27 1.28 -5.62 1.22
C ARG A 27 1.78 -6.20 -0.11
N HIS A 28 1.37 -5.60 -1.23
CA HIS A 28 1.80 -6.05 -2.56
C HIS A 28 3.29 -5.83 -2.77
N LEU A 29 3.85 -4.77 -2.18
CA LEU A 29 5.28 -4.47 -2.23
C LEU A 29 6.10 -5.49 -1.43
N VAL A 30 5.59 -5.93 -0.26
CA VAL A 30 6.20 -7.01 0.53
C VAL A 30 6.27 -8.32 -0.24
N VAL A 31 5.17 -8.71 -0.87
CA VAL A 31 5.13 -9.92 -1.72
C VAL A 31 6.10 -9.79 -2.89
N LEU A 32 6.12 -8.64 -3.57
CA LEU A 32 7.00 -8.41 -4.71
C LEU A 32 8.49 -8.49 -4.32
N VAL A 33 8.88 -7.95 -3.17
CA VAL A 33 10.27 -8.00 -2.69
C VAL A 33 10.68 -9.43 -2.35
N GLU A 34 9.80 -10.23 -1.75
CA GLU A 34 10.08 -11.66 -1.51
C GLU A 34 10.19 -12.44 -2.84
N GLU A 35 9.30 -12.19 -3.82
CA GLU A 35 9.40 -12.80 -5.16
C GLU A 35 10.69 -12.41 -5.89
N LEU A 36 11.12 -11.15 -5.80
CA LEU A 36 12.38 -10.70 -6.37
C LEU A 36 13.57 -11.40 -5.70
N ARG A 37 13.52 -11.59 -4.37
CA ARG A 37 14.56 -12.30 -3.62
C ARG A 37 14.66 -13.77 -4.01
N GLU A 38 13.53 -14.47 -4.16
CA GLU A 38 13.51 -15.87 -4.62
C GLU A 38 14.13 -16.01 -6.02
N ARG A 39 14.08 -14.95 -6.82
CA ARG A 39 14.69 -14.87 -8.15
C ARG A 39 16.14 -14.37 -8.13
N GLY A 40 16.73 -14.13 -6.95
CA GLY A 40 18.10 -13.61 -6.80
C GLY A 40 18.27 -12.16 -7.22
N VAL A 41 17.18 -11.38 -7.25
CA VAL A 41 17.17 -9.96 -7.62
C VAL A 41 17.22 -9.10 -6.36
N ASN A 42 18.16 -8.17 -6.33
CA ASN A 42 18.29 -7.22 -5.23
C ASN A 42 17.29 -6.07 -5.37
N PHE A 43 16.93 -5.47 -4.25
CA PHE A 43 16.00 -4.35 -4.21
C PHE A 43 16.57 -3.23 -3.35
N HIS A 44 16.57 -2.00 -3.87
CA HIS A 44 17.16 -0.85 -3.21
C HIS A 44 16.26 0.38 -3.32
N SER A 45 16.03 1.05 -2.19
CA SER A 45 15.27 2.30 -2.13
C SER A 45 16.19 3.49 -1.86
N LEU A 46 16.14 4.52 -2.71
CA LEU A 46 17.02 5.69 -2.65
C LEU A 46 16.64 6.66 -1.53
N THR A 47 15.33 6.88 -1.29
CA THR A 47 14.88 7.89 -0.32
C THR A 47 14.76 7.32 1.09
N ASP A 48 14.40 6.04 1.22
CA ASP A 48 14.15 5.43 2.53
C ASP A 48 15.43 4.84 3.17
N SER A 49 16.56 4.81 2.44
CA SER A 49 17.81 4.13 2.86
C SER A 49 17.57 2.69 3.35
N ILE A 50 16.50 2.04 2.89
CA ILE A 50 16.17 0.66 3.23
C ILE A 50 16.80 -0.23 2.15
N ASP A 51 17.78 -1.01 2.60
CA ASP A 51 18.40 -2.06 1.82
C ASP A 51 17.84 -3.43 2.26
N THR A 52 16.95 -4.00 1.43
CA THR A 52 16.32 -5.30 1.69
C THR A 52 17.24 -6.48 1.40
N SER A 53 18.48 -6.24 0.93
CA SER A 53 19.52 -7.29 0.86
C SER A 53 19.91 -7.79 2.26
N THR A 54 19.79 -6.93 3.28
CA THR A 54 20.14 -7.25 4.67
C THR A 54 18.96 -7.80 5.47
N PRO A 55 19.16 -8.72 6.44
CA PRO A 55 18.09 -9.20 7.32
C PRO A 55 17.40 -8.07 8.10
N MET A 56 18.17 -7.06 8.51
CA MET A 56 17.65 -5.90 9.25
C MET A 56 16.77 -5.01 8.37
N GLY A 57 17.19 -4.73 7.13
CA GLY A 57 16.37 -3.96 6.19
C GLY A 57 15.08 -4.67 5.82
N ARG A 58 15.09 -6.00 5.70
CA ARG A 58 13.86 -6.80 5.51
C ARG A 58 12.90 -6.71 6.71
N PHE A 59 13.44 -6.82 7.92
CA PHE A 59 12.62 -6.71 9.13
C PHE A 59 11.97 -5.33 9.24
N PHE A 60 12.74 -4.26 9.05
CA PHE A 60 12.24 -2.89 9.05
C PHE A 60 11.18 -2.68 7.97
N PHE A 61 11.42 -3.24 6.79
CA PHE A 61 10.49 -3.17 5.68
C PHE A 61 9.17 -3.89 5.98
N HIS A 62 9.22 -5.06 6.62
CA HIS A 62 8.02 -5.79 7.04
C HIS A 62 7.22 -5.02 8.10
N ILE A 63 7.91 -4.46 9.12
CA ILE A 63 7.27 -3.63 10.14
C ILE A 63 6.63 -2.38 9.55
N MET A 64 7.33 -1.65 8.68
CA MET A 64 6.73 -0.51 7.98
C MET A 64 5.49 -0.93 7.19
N GLY A 65 5.52 -2.13 6.59
CA GLY A 65 4.37 -2.67 5.90
C GLY A 65 3.17 -2.95 6.79
N THR A 66 3.40 -3.48 7.98
CA THR A 66 2.33 -3.71 8.96
C THR A 66 1.79 -2.41 9.54
N LEU A 67 2.66 -1.42 9.77
CA LEU A 67 2.27 -0.11 10.30
C LEU A 67 1.39 0.67 9.33
N ASP A 68 1.74 0.70 8.03
CA ASP A 68 0.94 1.37 6.99
C ASP A 68 -0.48 0.75 6.88
N GLU A 69 -0.57 -0.58 7.01
CA GLU A 69 -1.84 -1.29 7.03
C GLU A 69 -2.69 -0.93 8.26
N MET A 70 -2.07 -0.85 9.44
CA MET A 70 -2.74 -0.43 10.67
C MET A 70 -3.25 1.03 10.58
N GLU A 71 -2.45 1.95 10.03
CA GLU A 71 -2.89 3.34 9.82
C GLU A 71 -4.10 3.40 8.87
N ARG A 72 -4.07 2.63 7.78
CA ARG A 72 -5.19 2.50 6.83
C ARG A 72 -6.45 2.02 7.54
N GLU A 73 -6.36 1.00 8.38
CA GLU A 73 -7.49 0.46 9.14
C GLU A 73 -8.06 1.50 10.12
N LEU A 74 -7.21 2.21 10.85
CA LEU A 74 -7.62 3.28 11.77
C LEU A 74 -8.35 4.42 11.05
N ILE A 75 -7.90 4.80 9.85
CA ILE A 75 -8.58 5.82 9.03
C ILE A 75 -9.97 5.33 8.62
N VAL A 76 -10.10 4.07 8.20
CA VAL A 76 -11.38 3.47 7.81
C VAL A 76 -12.33 3.41 9.01
N GLU A 77 -11.85 2.96 10.16
CA GLU A 77 -12.63 2.88 11.39
C GLU A 77 -13.16 4.26 11.81
N ARG A 78 -12.27 5.26 11.84
CA ARG A 78 -12.65 6.64 12.17
C ARG A 78 -13.65 7.23 11.18
N THR A 79 -13.52 6.90 9.90
CA THR A 79 -14.47 7.33 8.87
C THR A 79 -15.84 6.69 9.07
N ARG A 80 -15.89 5.39 9.41
CA ARG A 80 -17.15 4.70 9.71
C ARG A 80 -17.84 5.27 10.93
N ALA A 81 -17.11 5.49 12.02
CA ALA A 81 -17.64 6.13 13.23
C ALA A 81 -18.21 7.52 12.93
N GLY A 82 -17.53 8.31 12.09
CA GLY A 82 -18.04 9.62 11.65
C GLY A 82 -19.32 9.52 10.81
N LEU A 83 -19.41 8.54 9.90
CA LEU A 83 -20.61 8.29 9.10
C LEU A 83 -21.80 7.83 9.94
N GLU A 84 -21.57 7.00 10.95
CA GLU A 84 -22.59 6.53 11.88
C GLU A 84 -23.16 7.68 12.71
N ALA A 85 -22.28 8.48 13.34
CA ALA A 85 -22.70 9.68 14.07
C ALA A 85 -23.45 10.69 13.18
N THR A 86 -23.11 10.76 11.89
CA THR A 86 -23.80 11.64 10.93
C THR A 86 -25.18 11.09 10.53
N ARG A 87 -25.31 9.77 10.42
CA ARG A 87 -26.60 9.09 10.18
C ARG A 87 -27.55 9.24 11.35
N GLU A 88 -27.08 9.12 12.59
CA GLU A 88 -27.87 9.37 13.80
C GLU A 88 -28.44 10.79 13.83
N ARG A 89 -27.71 11.77 13.27
CA ARG A 89 -28.15 13.16 13.11
C ARG A 89 -29.08 13.39 11.91
N GLY A 90 -29.51 12.33 11.22
CA GLY A 90 -30.44 12.38 10.08
C GLY A 90 -29.80 12.68 8.72
N CYS A 91 -28.47 12.83 8.67
CA CYS A 91 -27.75 13.03 7.41
C CYS A 91 -27.37 11.67 6.80
N ASN A 92 -28.33 11.08 6.08
CA ASN A 92 -28.09 9.88 5.27
C ASN A 92 -27.30 10.28 4.01
N GLY A 93 -25.97 10.33 4.14
CA GLY A 93 -25.07 10.60 3.02
C GLY A 93 -25.35 9.70 1.81
N GLY A 94 -24.98 10.17 0.62
CA GLY A 94 -25.27 9.50 -0.65
C GLY A 94 -25.59 10.50 -1.77
N ARG A 95 -25.80 9.98 -2.97
CA ARG A 95 -26.20 10.81 -4.11
C ARG A 95 -27.64 11.27 -3.91
N ARG A 96 -27.87 12.59 -3.90
CA ARG A 96 -29.23 13.16 -3.84
C ARG A 96 -30.08 12.59 -4.99
N PRO A 97 -31.34 12.18 -4.74
CA PRO A 97 -32.23 11.75 -5.81
C PRO A 97 -32.35 12.83 -6.87
N LYS A 98 -32.27 12.45 -8.16
CA LYS A 98 -32.42 13.39 -9.27
C LYS A 98 -33.89 13.67 -9.62
N LEU A 99 -34.81 12.81 -9.16
CA LEU A 99 -36.26 12.93 -9.37
C LEU A 99 -36.93 12.91 -8.00
N THR A 100 -37.86 13.84 -7.79
CA THR A 100 -38.87 13.79 -6.72
C THR A 100 -39.89 12.68 -7.04
N LEU A 101 -40.41 12.00 -6.01
CA LEU A 101 -41.29 10.82 -6.10
C LEU A 101 -42.62 11.00 -6.88
N GLU A 102 -42.84 12.14 -7.54
CA GLU A 102 -44.06 12.46 -8.29
C GLU A 102 -43.85 12.60 -9.82
N GLN A 103 -42.75 12.10 -10.39
CA GLN A 103 -42.57 12.03 -11.85
C GLN A 103 -41.87 10.73 -12.25
#